data_AF-A0A251PYD9-F1
#
_entry.id   AF-A0A251PYD9-F1
#
_cell.length_a   1.000
_cell.length_b   1.000
_cell.length_c   1.000
_cell.angle_alpha   90.00
_cell.angle_beta   90.00
_cell.angle_gamma   90.00
#
_symmetry.space_group_name_H-M   'P 1'
#
loop_
_entity.id
_entity.type
_entity.pdbx_description
1 polymer ?
#
loop_
_entity_poly.entity_id
_entity_poly.type
_entity_poly.pdbx_seq_one_letter_code
_entity_poly.pdbx_strand_id
1 'polypeptide(L)'
;MFVGDSLSLNQWLSLTCMLHTSNPHAQYKLFKTGGLSTFTFPAYKIKVMISRNAFLVDTIATTAGRVLKLDSIESGKMWKEIDDLIQEGDRMFKDMDRLVAYEKGLKTWARWIDNNLDTTKTRVFFQGVPPDHNKGSHRAQLVVERVLRSMKSPVHLLNVTTLSQLRIDGHPSVHWCLAGVPDTWNVLLYAALTQRKTN
;
A
#
# COMPACT_ATOMS: atom_id res chain seq x y z
N MET A 1 0.12 -10.19 -2.78
CA MET A 1 1.10 -9.23 -3.32
C MET A 1 0.88 -7.91 -2.63
N PHE A 2 1.94 -7.23 -2.22
CA PHE A 2 1.92 -5.90 -1.66
C PHE A 2 2.19 -4.91 -2.79
N VAL A 3 1.54 -3.75 -2.75
CA VAL A 3 1.75 -2.65 -3.69
C VAL A 3 1.73 -1.37 -2.87
N GLY A 4 2.79 -0.58 -2.97
CA GLY A 4 2.83 0.67 -2.22
C GLY A 4 4.23 1.24 -2.04
N ASP A 5 4.35 2.02 -0.98
CA ASP A 5 5.52 2.78 -0.59
C ASP A 5 6.50 1.97 0.29
N SER A 6 7.28 2.69 1.07
CA SER A 6 8.25 2.14 2.01
C SER A 6 7.61 1.47 3.23
N LEU A 7 6.41 1.85 3.66
CA LEU A 7 5.68 1.18 4.73
C LEU A 7 5.13 -0.17 4.26
N SER A 8 4.63 -0.22 3.03
CA SER A 8 4.26 -1.48 2.37
C SER A 8 5.46 -2.43 2.24
N LEU A 9 6.64 -1.89 1.93
CA LEU A 9 7.89 -2.67 1.94
C LEU A 9 8.23 -3.17 3.35
N ASN A 10 8.04 -2.35 4.39
CA ASN A 10 8.29 -2.71 5.77
C ASN A 10 7.41 -3.88 6.23
N GLN A 11 6.12 -3.84 5.88
CA GLN A 11 5.17 -4.93 6.14
C GLN A 11 5.52 -6.21 5.36
N TRP A 12 5.91 -6.07 4.09
CA TRP A 12 6.35 -7.21 3.28
C TRP A 12 7.60 -7.88 3.88
N LEU A 13 8.60 -7.09 4.29
CA LEU A 13 9.80 -7.60 4.96
C LEU A 13 9.45 -8.36 6.23
N SER A 14 8.61 -7.78 7.10
CA SER A 14 8.08 -8.43 8.30
C SER A 14 7.44 -9.79 7.96
N LEU A 15 6.55 -9.84 6.97
CA LEU A 15 5.86 -11.09 6.61
C LEU A 15 6.85 -12.16 6.14
N THR A 16 7.83 -11.77 5.31
CA THR A 16 8.84 -12.74 4.85
C THR A 16 9.69 -13.30 5.99
N CYS A 17 10.02 -12.47 7.00
CA CYS A 17 10.69 -12.93 8.20
C CYS A 17 9.80 -13.89 9.01
N MET A 18 8.53 -13.54 9.26
CA MET A 18 7.58 -14.40 9.99
C MET A 18 7.39 -15.76 9.30
N LEU A 19 7.32 -15.78 7.96
CA LEU A 19 7.22 -17.02 7.20
C LEU A 19 8.50 -17.85 7.31
N HIS A 20 9.68 -17.22 7.21
CA HIS A 20 10.94 -17.93 7.37
C HIS A 20 11.12 -18.51 8.78
N THR A 21 10.77 -17.76 9.84
CA THR A 21 10.88 -18.25 11.21
C THR A 21 9.91 -19.38 11.52
N SER A 22 8.74 -19.43 10.86
CA SER A 22 7.78 -20.53 11.01
C SER A 22 8.29 -21.89 10.52
N ASN A 23 9.24 -21.88 9.56
CA ASN A 23 9.92 -23.07 9.08
C ASN A 23 11.32 -22.70 8.53
N PRO A 24 12.34 -22.57 9.40
CA PRO A 24 13.65 -22.03 9.02
C PRO A 24 14.46 -22.95 8.11
N HIS A 25 14.15 -24.25 8.11
CA HIS A 25 14.87 -25.25 7.32
C HIS A 25 14.40 -25.31 5.86
N ALA A 26 13.19 -24.85 5.59
CA ALA A 26 12.67 -24.90 4.24
C ALA A 26 13.28 -23.79 3.37
N GLN A 27 13.71 -24.19 2.18
CA GLN A 27 14.42 -23.34 1.24
C GLN A 27 13.51 -22.22 0.72
N TYR A 28 14.04 -21.00 0.66
CA TYR A 28 13.37 -19.88 0.02
C TYR A 28 14.23 -19.32 -1.12
N LYS A 29 13.60 -18.59 -2.03
CA LYS A 29 14.28 -17.84 -3.09
C LYS A 29 13.82 -16.40 -3.07
N LEU A 30 14.76 -15.46 -3.15
CA LEU A 30 14.48 -14.03 -3.23
C LEU A 30 15.02 -13.48 -4.54
N PHE A 31 14.12 -12.90 -5.35
CA PHE A 31 14.47 -12.28 -6.62
C PHE A 31 13.99 -10.84 -6.68
N LYS A 32 14.74 -9.99 -7.36
CA LYS A 32 14.38 -8.60 -7.58
C LYS A 32 14.56 -8.25 -9.04
N THR A 33 13.49 -7.77 -9.67
CA THR A 33 13.51 -7.30 -11.06
C THR A 33 12.86 -5.92 -11.10
N GLY A 34 13.68 -4.89 -11.30
CA GLY A 34 13.22 -3.50 -11.26
C GLY A 34 12.56 -3.10 -9.94
N GLY A 35 11.30 -2.67 -10.00
CA GLY A 35 10.48 -2.29 -8.84
C GLY A 35 9.84 -3.46 -8.08
N LEU A 36 9.91 -4.68 -8.63
CA LEU A 36 9.26 -5.88 -8.11
C LEU A 36 10.26 -6.76 -7.35
N SER A 37 9.98 -7.05 -6.08
CA SER A 37 10.67 -8.08 -5.31
C SER A 37 9.74 -9.28 -5.09
N THR A 38 10.27 -10.49 -5.24
CA THR A 38 9.52 -11.75 -5.11
C THR A 38 10.25 -12.68 -4.16
N PHE A 39 9.63 -12.97 -3.01
CA PHE A 39 10.01 -14.03 -2.09
C PHE A 39 9.21 -15.28 -2.41
N THR A 40 9.88 -16.38 -2.73
CA THR A 40 9.26 -17.66 -3.08
C THR A 40 9.59 -18.69 -2.03
N PHE A 41 8.57 -19.45 -1.63
CA PHE A 41 8.70 -20.62 -0.78
C PHE A 41 8.29 -21.86 -1.58
N PRO A 42 9.23 -22.53 -2.29
CA PRO A 42 8.89 -23.58 -3.24
C PRO A 42 8.16 -24.75 -2.61
N ALA A 43 8.52 -25.13 -1.37
CA ALA A 43 7.89 -26.24 -0.64
C ALA A 43 6.37 -26.07 -0.50
N TYR A 44 5.87 -24.84 -0.36
CA TYR A 44 4.45 -24.54 -0.26
C TYR A 44 3.84 -23.99 -1.55
N LYS A 45 4.63 -23.85 -2.63
CA LYS A 45 4.23 -23.19 -3.88
C LYS A 45 3.70 -21.76 -3.67
N ILE A 46 4.21 -21.07 -2.65
CA ILE A 46 3.78 -19.70 -2.29
C ILE A 46 4.79 -18.68 -2.84
N LYS A 47 4.25 -17.55 -3.32
CA LYS A 47 5.02 -16.35 -3.69
C LYS A 47 4.48 -15.14 -2.94
N VAL A 48 5.35 -14.43 -2.24
CA VAL A 48 5.07 -13.17 -1.56
C VAL A 48 5.82 -12.06 -2.29
N MET A 49 5.09 -11.17 -2.93
CA MET A 49 5.64 -10.16 -3.85
C MET A 49 5.37 -8.74 -3.32
N ILE A 50 6.28 -7.80 -3.57
CA ILE A 50 6.09 -6.36 -3.36
C ILE A 50 6.43 -5.61 -4.66
N SER A 51 5.49 -4.81 -5.16
CA SER A 51 5.74 -3.82 -6.19
C SER A 51 5.83 -2.43 -5.57
N ARG A 52 6.97 -1.77 -5.74
CA ARG A 52 7.19 -0.42 -5.20
C ARG A 52 6.53 0.63 -6.10
N ASN A 53 5.32 1.03 -5.73
CA ASN A 53 4.57 2.13 -6.34
C ASN A 53 3.98 3.01 -5.22
N ALA A 54 4.67 4.13 -4.92
CA ALA A 54 4.36 4.95 -3.75
C ALA A 54 3.01 5.69 -3.83
N PHE A 55 2.48 5.95 -5.02
CA PHE A 55 1.28 6.77 -5.19
C PHE A 55 0.07 6.00 -5.72
N LEU A 56 0.23 4.71 -6.02
CA LEU A 56 -0.75 3.85 -6.71
C LEU A 56 -1.14 4.33 -8.13
N VAL A 57 -0.82 5.56 -8.49
CA VAL A 57 -0.95 6.20 -9.80
C VAL A 57 0.41 6.55 -10.39
N ASP A 58 0.42 6.96 -11.66
CA ASP A 58 1.65 7.19 -12.40
C ASP A 58 2.39 8.46 -12.02
N THR A 59 3.72 8.35 -12.11
CA THR A 59 4.62 9.50 -12.05
C THR A 59 5.42 9.58 -13.34
N ILE A 60 5.30 10.69 -14.05
CA ILE A 60 6.09 10.97 -15.26
C ILE A 60 7.14 12.03 -14.96
N ALA A 61 8.33 11.91 -15.56
CA ALA A 61 9.37 12.94 -15.48
C ALA A 61 9.18 13.94 -16.62
N THR A 62 9.22 15.24 -16.30
CA THR A 62 9.14 16.34 -17.26
C THR A 62 10.29 17.32 -17.05
N THR A 63 10.51 18.25 -17.98
CA THR A 63 11.49 19.34 -17.86
C THR A 63 11.19 20.28 -16.68
N ALA A 64 9.94 20.33 -16.20
CA ALA A 64 9.50 21.16 -15.08
C ALA A 64 9.53 20.42 -13.72
N GLY A 65 10.00 19.17 -13.68
CA GLY A 65 9.93 18.31 -12.49
C GLY A 65 9.10 17.05 -12.75
N ARG A 66 8.75 16.30 -11.70
CA ARG A 66 7.89 15.13 -11.84
C ARG A 66 6.43 15.53 -11.72
N VAL A 67 5.60 14.86 -12.50
CA VAL A 67 4.16 15.10 -12.54
C VAL A 67 3.43 13.83 -12.10
N LEU A 68 2.54 13.98 -11.12
CA LEU A 68 1.65 12.92 -10.68
C LEU A 68 0.41 12.90 -11.58
N LYS A 69 0.20 11.83 -12.34
CA LYS A 69 -1.00 11.66 -13.16
C LYS A 69 -2.08 10.95 -12.37
N LEU A 70 -3.07 11.70 -11.89
CA LEU A 70 -4.13 11.14 -11.04
C LEU A 70 -5.07 10.18 -11.78
N ASP A 71 -5.06 10.18 -13.11
CA ASP A 71 -5.97 9.40 -13.95
C ASP A 71 -5.32 8.16 -14.60
N SER A 72 -4.06 7.82 -14.27
CA SER A 72 -3.30 6.77 -14.96
C SER A 72 -2.56 5.84 -14.00
N ILE A 73 -2.43 4.54 -14.39
CA ILE A 73 -1.67 3.49 -13.68
C ILE A 73 -0.94 2.60 -14.72
N GLU A 74 0.27 2.98 -15.11
CA GLU A 74 1.17 2.40 -16.09
C GLU A 74 2.59 2.11 -15.54
N SER A 75 3.20 2.90 -14.63
CA SER A 75 4.56 2.66 -14.08
C SER A 75 5.03 3.60 -12.93
N GLY A 76 5.68 3.05 -11.89
CA GLY A 76 6.21 3.79 -10.72
C GLY A 76 7.75 3.73 -10.56
N LYS A 77 8.41 4.89 -10.31
CA LYS A 77 9.84 5.01 -9.93
C LYS A 77 10.15 6.22 -9.01
N MET A 78 11.17 6.06 -8.15
CA MET A 78 11.45 6.75 -6.87
C MET A 78 12.41 8.00 -6.94
N TRP A 79 12.66 8.74 -5.84
CA TRP A 79 12.57 10.22 -5.61
C TRP A 79 13.87 11.08 -5.59
N LYS A 80 13.73 12.43 -5.67
CA LYS A 80 14.14 13.50 -4.70
C LYS A 80 13.79 14.90 -5.25
N GLU A 81 13.31 15.80 -4.38
CA GLU A 81 13.03 17.24 -4.57
C GLU A 81 12.01 17.60 -5.67
N ILE A 82 10.74 17.83 -5.30
CA ILE A 82 9.69 18.20 -6.26
C ILE A 82 8.86 19.37 -5.69
N ASP A 83 8.76 20.43 -6.46
CA ASP A 83 7.64 21.37 -6.45
C ASP A 83 6.45 20.64 -7.11
N ASP A 84 5.44 20.23 -6.32
CA ASP A 84 4.41 19.24 -6.70
C ASP A 84 3.47 19.72 -7.83
N LEU A 85 3.84 19.45 -9.08
CA LEU A 85 2.93 19.54 -10.21
C LEU A 85 2.06 18.28 -10.31
N ILE A 86 0.74 18.45 -10.22
CA ILE A 86 -0.26 17.39 -10.32
C ILE A 86 -1.03 17.54 -11.63
N GLN A 87 -1.22 16.44 -12.36
CA GLN A 87 -1.96 16.42 -13.63
C GLN A 87 -3.27 15.64 -13.49
N GLU A 88 -4.35 16.25 -13.96
CA GLU A 88 -5.66 15.63 -14.16
C GLU A 88 -6.11 15.92 -15.60
N GLY A 89 -6.24 14.87 -16.42
CA GLY A 89 -6.39 15.00 -17.88
C GLY A 89 -5.32 15.92 -18.49
N ASP A 90 -5.77 16.95 -19.20
CA ASP A 90 -4.90 17.95 -19.85
C ASP A 90 -4.54 19.14 -18.94
N ARG A 91 -4.97 19.14 -17.66
CA ARG A 91 -4.77 20.27 -16.74
C ARG A 91 -3.63 19.99 -15.76
N MET A 92 -2.81 21.01 -15.55
CA MET A 92 -1.69 21.03 -14.61
C MET A 92 -2.02 21.89 -13.39
N PHE A 93 -1.76 21.37 -12.19
CA PHE A 93 -1.98 22.04 -10.90
C PHE A 93 -0.66 22.12 -10.14
N LYS A 94 -0.27 23.31 -9.67
CA LYS A 94 0.96 23.50 -8.89
C LYS A 94 0.75 23.37 -7.37
N ASP A 95 -0.48 23.63 -6.89
CA ASP A 95 -0.81 23.67 -5.47
C ASP A 95 -2.18 23.03 -5.20
N MET A 96 -2.38 21.78 -5.64
CA MET A 96 -3.63 21.06 -5.32
C MET A 96 -3.65 20.67 -3.83
N ASP A 97 -4.81 20.82 -3.19
CA ASP A 97 -5.00 20.30 -1.83
C ASP A 97 -4.68 18.81 -1.76
N ARG A 98 -3.82 18.42 -0.81
CA ARG A 98 -3.28 17.06 -0.70
C ARG A 98 -4.36 16.02 -0.44
N LEU A 99 -5.41 16.35 0.30
CA LEU A 99 -6.53 15.43 0.55
C LEU A 99 -7.40 15.28 -0.70
N VAL A 100 -7.59 16.35 -1.48
CA VAL A 100 -8.27 16.30 -2.78
C VAL A 100 -7.49 15.44 -3.76
N ALA A 101 -6.17 15.63 -3.86
CA ALA A 101 -5.30 14.82 -4.71
C ALA A 101 -5.32 13.35 -4.29
N TYR A 102 -5.25 13.07 -2.99
CA TYR A 102 -5.35 11.72 -2.42
C TYR A 102 -6.69 11.05 -2.74
N GLU A 103 -7.82 11.75 -2.56
CA GLU A 103 -9.14 11.22 -2.89
C GLU A 103 -9.28 10.89 -4.38
N LYS A 104 -8.77 11.76 -5.26
CA LYS A 104 -8.79 11.53 -6.71
C LYS A 104 -7.97 10.31 -7.10
N GLY A 105 -6.72 10.21 -6.63
CA GLY A 105 -5.86 9.05 -6.89
C GLY A 105 -6.47 7.75 -6.36
N LEU A 106 -7.06 7.78 -5.16
CA LEU A 106 -7.72 6.61 -4.59
C LEU A 106 -8.97 6.19 -5.39
N LYS A 107 -9.74 7.16 -5.91
CA LYS A 107 -10.87 6.88 -6.81
C LYS A 107 -10.41 6.27 -8.14
N THR A 108 -9.27 6.69 -8.68
CA THR A 108 -8.68 6.07 -9.88
C THR A 108 -8.28 4.63 -9.63
N TRP A 109 -7.58 4.36 -8.53
CA TRP A 109 -7.26 3.00 -8.10
C TRP A 109 -8.53 2.14 -7.89
N ALA A 110 -9.55 2.69 -7.23
CA ALA A 110 -10.82 2.02 -7.00
C ALA A 110 -11.52 1.61 -8.31
N ARG A 111 -11.60 2.53 -9.28
CA ARG A 111 -12.13 2.24 -10.62
C ARG A 111 -11.31 1.19 -11.35
N TRP A 112 -9.99 1.24 -11.22
CA TRP A 112 -9.12 0.24 -11.83
C TRP A 112 -9.39 -1.16 -11.28
N ILE A 113 -9.54 -1.29 -9.96
CA ILE A 113 -9.91 -2.58 -9.32
C ILE A 113 -11.27 -3.06 -9.83
N ASP A 114 -12.29 -2.20 -9.82
CA ASP A 114 -13.65 -2.54 -10.26
C ASP A 114 -13.72 -3.02 -11.71
N ASN A 115 -12.84 -2.52 -12.58
CA ASN A 115 -12.86 -2.83 -14.00
C ASN A 115 -11.92 -3.98 -14.39
N ASN A 116 -10.85 -4.23 -13.63
CA ASN A 116 -9.77 -5.13 -14.06
C ASN A 116 -9.59 -6.37 -13.18
N LEU A 117 -10.18 -6.42 -11.98
CA LEU A 117 -9.92 -7.48 -11.03
C LEU A 117 -11.13 -8.38 -10.77
N ASP A 118 -10.95 -9.69 -10.98
CA ASP A 118 -11.91 -10.71 -10.56
C ASP A 118 -11.81 -10.94 -9.04
N THR A 119 -12.71 -10.31 -8.29
CA THR A 119 -12.78 -10.41 -6.81
C THR A 119 -13.42 -11.69 -6.29
N THR A 120 -13.90 -12.57 -7.18
CA THR A 120 -14.28 -13.94 -6.80
C THR A 120 -13.04 -14.81 -6.57
N LYS A 121 -11.96 -14.53 -7.31
CA LYS A 121 -10.66 -15.22 -7.22
C LYS A 121 -9.63 -14.46 -6.40
N THR A 122 -9.75 -13.14 -6.33
CA THR A 122 -8.76 -12.28 -5.68
C THR A 122 -9.36 -11.56 -4.48
N ARG A 123 -8.68 -11.66 -3.33
CA ARG A 123 -9.02 -10.85 -2.15
C ARG A 123 -8.15 -9.60 -2.12
N VAL A 124 -8.79 -8.44 -2.08
CA VAL A 124 -8.10 -7.15 -2.02
C VAL A 124 -8.14 -6.65 -0.58
N PHE A 125 -6.98 -6.21 -0.10
CA PHE A 125 -6.83 -5.57 1.20
C PHE A 125 -6.29 -4.16 0.99
N PHE A 126 -6.81 -3.21 1.76
CA PHE A 126 -6.27 -1.85 1.80
C PHE A 126 -5.78 -1.58 3.22
N GLN A 127 -4.54 -1.13 3.35
CA GLN A 127 -4.00 -0.75 4.65
C GLN A 127 -4.49 0.65 5.01
N GLY A 128 -5.02 0.81 6.23
CA GLY A 128 -5.43 2.12 6.75
C GLY A 128 -4.26 3.10 6.84
N VAL A 129 -4.59 4.39 6.96
CA VAL A 129 -3.57 5.45 6.93
C VAL A 129 -2.68 5.34 8.18
N PRO A 130 -1.35 5.27 8.02
CA PRO A 130 -0.43 5.31 9.15
C PRO A 130 -0.57 6.63 9.90
N PRO A 131 -0.24 6.67 11.20
CA PRO A 131 -0.43 7.87 11.98
C PRO A 131 0.55 8.97 11.61
N ASP A 132 0.04 10.17 11.34
CA ASP A 132 0.82 11.39 11.54
C ASP A 132 0.80 11.69 13.05
N HIS A 133 1.96 11.95 13.64
CA HIS A 133 2.08 12.28 15.07
C HIS A 133 1.46 13.64 15.45
N ASN A 134 0.92 14.37 14.49
CA ASN A 134 0.12 15.56 14.73
C ASN A 134 -1.31 15.14 15.09
N LYS A 135 -1.80 15.61 16.24
CA LYS A 135 -3.12 15.33 16.84
C LYS A 135 -4.32 15.87 16.03
N GLY A 136 -4.25 15.89 14.71
CA GLY A 136 -5.24 16.46 13.81
C GLY A 136 -5.88 15.41 12.91
N SER A 137 -7.19 15.21 13.10
CA SER A 137 -8.18 14.63 12.19
C SER A 137 -7.68 13.59 11.18
N HIS A 138 -8.17 12.36 11.33
CA HIS A 138 -8.03 11.25 10.37
C HIS A 138 -8.77 11.49 9.03
N ARG A 139 -8.66 12.68 8.43
CA ARG A 139 -9.37 13.06 7.19
C ARG A 139 -9.03 12.13 6.05
N ALA A 140 -7.76 11.75 5.92
CA ALA A 140 -7.33 10.78 4.91
C ALA A 140 -7.96 9.39 5.14
N GLN A 141 -8.05 8.93 6.39
CA GLN A 141 -8.72 7.67 6.72
C GLN A 141 -10.23 7.72 6.40
N LEU A 142 -10.89 8.84 6.66
CA LEU A 142 -12.30 9.03 6.28
C LEU A 142 -12.49 8.99 4.76
N VAL A 143 -11.54 9.53 4.00
CA VAL A 143 -11.52 9.42 2.53
C VAL A 143 -11.37 7.96 2.12
N VAL A 144 -10.45 7.20 2.73
CA VAL A 144 -10.29 5.76 2.48
C VAL A 144 -11.60 5.02 2.71
N GLU A 145 -12.18 5.15 3.90
CA GLU A 145 -13.42 4.46 4.26
C GLU A 145 -14.57 4.82 3.31
N ARG A 146 -14.68 6.09 2.92
CA ARG A 146 -15.70 6.54 1.97
C ARG A 146 -15.52 5.92 0.59
N VAL A 147 -14.30 5.96 0.04
CA VAL A 147 -14.02 5.43 -1.29
C VAL A 147 -14.23 3.91 -1.31
N LEU A 148 -13.67 3.18 -0.33
CA LEU A 148 -13.81 1.73 -0.26
C LEU A 148 -15.27 1.27 -0.13
N ARG A 149 -16.11 2.00 0.63
CA ARG A 149 -17.55 1.71 0.74
C ARG A 149 -18.32 1.92 -0.57
N SER A 150 -17.81 2.77 -1.46
CA SER A 150 -18.45 3.06 -2.74
C SER A 150 -18.02 2.13 -3.87
N MET A 151 -17.05 1.24 -3.64
CA MET A 151 -16.54 0.31 -4.64
C MET A 151 -17.54 -0.81 -4.90
N LYS A 152 -17.60 -1.26 -6.16
CA LYS A 152 -18.37 -2.47 -6.53
C LYS A 152 -17.66 -3.73 -6.03
N SER A 153 -16.34 -3.72 -6.11
CA SER A 153 -15.46 -4.81 -5.69
C SER A 153 -15.27 -4.78 -4.17
N PRO A 154 -15.44 -5.92 -3.47
CA PRO A 154 -15.20 -5.99 -2.05
C PRO A 154 -13.71 -5.82 -1.73
N VAL A 155 -13.38 -4.77 -0.98
CA VAL A 155 -12.06 -4.52 -0.43
C VAL A 155 -12.12 -4.58 1.08
N HIS A 156 -11.23 -5.36 1.70
CA HIS A 156 -11.12 -5.44 3.15
C HIS A 156 -10.15 -4.37 3.68
N LEU A 157 -10.66 -3.46 4.50
CA LEU A 157 -9.84 -2.44 5.16
C LEU A 157 -9.14 -3.03 6.38
N LEU A 158 -7.81 -3.07 6.36
CA LEU A 158 -6.99 -3.32 7.53
C LEU A 158 -6.82 -2.00 8.28
N ASN A 159 -7.76 -1.69 9.18
CA ASN A 159 -7.72 -0.46 9.97
C ASN A 159 -6.63 -0.56 11.06
N VAL A 160 -5.41 -0.18 10.69
CA VAL A 160 -4.23 -0.19 11.57
C VAL A 160 -3.96 1.16 12.23
N THR A 161 -4.75 2.19 11.91
CA THR A 161 -4.46 3.59 12.19
C THR A 161 -4.36 3.88 13.70
N THR A 162 -5.43 3.63 14.47
CA THR A 162 -5.45 3.91 15.91
C THR A 162 -4.45 3.04 16.68
N LEU A 163 -4.35 1.76 16.35
CA LEU A 163 -3.39 0.86 16.99
C LEU A 163 -1.95 1.34 16.78
N SER A 164 -1.63 1.81 15.57
CA SER A 164 -0.29 2.30 15.25
C SER A 164 0.00 3.63 15.97
N GLN A 165 -1.00 4.48 16.24
CA GLN A 165 -0.81 5.71 17.04
C GLN A 165 -0.33 5.42 18.46
N LEU A 166 -0.78 4.32 19.05
CA LEU A 166 -0.42 3.94 20.41
C LEU A 166 1.02 3.44 20.52
N ARG A 167 1.71 3.21 19.38
CA ARG A 167 3.04 2.61 19.30
C ARG A 167 4.10 3.61 18.88
N ILE A 168 4.15 4.76 19.55
CA ILE A 168 5.18 5.77 19.30
C ILE A 168 6.60 5.23 19.56
N ASP A 169 6.72 4.24 20.45
CA ASP A 169 7.94 3.51 20.79
C ASP A 169 8.51 2.68 19.63
N GLY A 170 7.67 2.32 18.65
CA GLY A 170 8.07 1.48 17.50
C GLY A 170 8.74 2.24 16.36
N HIS A 171 8.81 3.58 16.44
CA HIS A 171 9.28 4.46 15.37
C HIS A 171 10.68 5.04 15.66
N PRO A 172 11.76 4.48 15.11
CA PRO A 172 13.04 5.18 15.04
C PRO A 172 12.99 6.39 14.08
N SER A 173 12.04 6.41 13.13
CA SER A 173 11.80 7.50 12.15
C SER A 173 10.41 7.33 11.49
N VAL A 174 10.25 7.63 10.19
CA VAL A 174 9.05 7.27 9.40
C VAL A 174 8.91 5.74 9.22
N HIS A 175 10.03 4.99 9.33
CA HIS A 175 10.03 3.53 9.26
C HIS A 175 9.91 2.87 10.64
N TRP A 176 9.35 1.66 10.65
CA TRP A 176 9.18 0.85 11.85
C TRP A 176 10.31 -0.17 12.00
N CYS A 177 10.74 -0.42 13.23
CA CYS A 177 11.62 -1.54 13.55
C CYS A 177 10.97 -2.89 13.17
N LEU A 178 11.81 -3.84 12.77
CA LEU A 178 11.45 -5.25 12.58
C LEU A 178 12.32 -6.10 13.52
N ALA A 179 11.76 -6.95 14.39
CA ALA A 179 10.34 -7.19 14.69
C ALA A 179 9.63 -5.96 15.32
N GLY A 180 8.30 -5.86 15.18
CA GLY A 180 7.55 -4.71 15.69
C GLY A 180 6.12 -4.55 15.17
N VAL A 181 5.68 -3.29 15.00
CA VAL A 181 4.31 -2.94 14.57
C VAL A 181 3.91 -3.60 13.23
N PRO A 182 4.80 -3.70 12.21
CA PRO A 182 4.46 -4.40 10.98
C PRO A 182 4.11 -5.90 11.17
N ASP A 183 4.63 -6.55 12.21
CA ASP A 183 4.25 -7.94 12.54
C ASP A 183 2.79 -7.99 12.98
N THR A 184 2.34 -6.99 13.75
CA THR A 184 0.93 -6.89 14.17
C THR A 184 0.01 -6.65 12.97
N TRP A 185 0.43 -5.84 12.01
CA TRP A 185 -0.31 -5.68 10.75
C TRP A 185 -0.43 -7.00 9.99
N ASN A 186 0.62 -7.83 10.00
CA ASN A 186 0.61 -9.15 9.37
C ASN A 186 -0.23 -10.17 10.14
N VAL A 187 -0.33 -10.07 11.47
CA VAL A 187 -1.29 -10.85 12.27
C VAL A 187 -2.74 -10.49 11.90
N LEU A 188 -3.04 -9.20 11.75
CA LEU A 188 -4.37 -8.74 11.29
C LEU A 188 -4.68 -9.22 9.87
N LEU A 189 -3.69 -9.13 8.96
CA LEU A 189 -3.82 -9.66 7.61
C LEU A 189 -4.07 -11.17 7.61
N TYR A 190 -3.34 -11.93 8.43
CA TYR A 190 -3.54 -13.38 8.58
C TYR A 190 -4.92 -13.72 9.13
N ALA A 191 -5.38 -13.02 10.16
CA ALA A 191 -6.72 -13.18 10.70
C ALA A 191 -7.78 -12.89 9.64
N ALA A 192 -7.65 -11.78 8.91
CA ALA A 192 -8.57 -11.45 7.84
C ALA A 192 -8.53 -12.51 6.71
N LEU A 193 -7.35 -13.02 6.34
CA LEU A 193 -7.19 -14.08 5.34
C LEU A 193 -7.85 -15.41 5.76
N THR A 194 -7.84 -15.73 7.05
CA THR A 194 -8.38 -17.00 7.56
C THR A 194 -9.86 -16.92 7.97
N GLN A 195 -10.40 -15.72 8.17
CA GLN A 195 -11.84 -15.52 8.29
C GLN A 195 -12.55 -16.03 7.02
N ARG A 196 -13.49 -16.96 7.21
CA ARG A 196 -14.40 -17.41 6.14
C ARG A 196 -15.29 -16.25 5.74
N LYS A 197 -15.56 -16.09 4.44
CA LYS A 197 -16.66 -15.23 3.97
C LYS A 197 -17.93 -15.78 4.62
N THR A 198 -18.45 -15.13 5.65
CA THR A 198 -19.81 -15.36 6.10
C THR A 198 -20.71 -14.83 4.99
N ASN A 199 -21.42 -15.74 4.32
CA ASN A 199 -22.44 -15.41 3.33
C ASN A 199 -23.54 -14.55 3.94
#